data_AF-A0A370LI66-F1
#
_entry.id   AF-A0A370LI66-F1
#
_cell.length_a   1.000
_cell.length_b   1.000
_cell.length_c   1.000
_cell.angle_alpha   90.00
_cell.angle_beta   90.00
_cell.angle_gamma   90.00
#
_symmetry.space_group_name_H-M   'P 1'
#
loop_
_entity.id
_entity.type
_entity.pdbx_description
1 polymer ?
#
loop_
_entity_poly.entity_id
_entity_poly.type
_entity_poly.pdbx_seq_one_letter_code
_entity_poly.pdbx_strand_id
1 'polypeptide(L)'
;MEKIEYEGTVWAINHNNPEPLVEHSLKVLQTHGVKKEDIVLTDAPENVKVGAIVVEIWPHHLDVGRVRTIRNESFISGTVMVIELKTDVEGNYIE
;
A
#
# COMPACT_ATOMS: atom_id res chain seq x y z
N MET A 1 9.46 -7.20 -11.70
CA MET A 1 8.18 -6.88 -11.04
C MET A 1 7.52 -5.77 -11.82
N GLU A 2 6.19 -5.81 -11.91
CA GLU A 2 5.41 -4.69 -12.44
C GLU A 2 5.63 -3.47 -11.53
N LYS A 3 5.65 -2.25 -12.09
CA LYS A 3 5.87 -1.04 -11.30
C LYS A 3 4.54 -0.39 -10.94
N ILE A 4 4.47 0.16 -9.73
CA ILE A 4 3.35 1.03 -9.36
C ILE A 4 3.60 2.39 -10.01
N GLU A 5 2.75 2.79 -10.94
CA GLU A 5 2.74 4.15 -11.47
C GLU A 5 2.10 5.09 -10.43
N TYR A 6 2.84 6.07 -9.93
CA TYR A 6 2.37 7.01 -8.91
C TYR A 6 3.04 8.38 -9.07
N GLU A 7 2.40 9.40 -8.48
CA GLU A 7 2.96 10.74 -8.31
C GLU A 7 2.67 11.21 -6.89
N GLY A 8 3.69 11.73 -6.21
CA GLY A 8 3.59 12.20 -4.83
C GLY A 8 3.42 11.05 -3.83
N THR A 9 2.55 11.25 -2.84
CA THR A 9 2.41 10.33 -1.70
C THR A 9 1.73 9.01 -2.07
N VAL A 10 2.31 7.91 -1.58
CA VAL A 10 1.67 6.59 -1.51
C VAL A 10 1.22 6.35 -0.07
N TRP A 11 -0.09 6.20 0.11
CA TRP A 11 -0.67 5.98 1.44
C TRP A 11 -0.71 4.49 1.74
N ALA A 12 0.12 4.03 2.67
CA ALA A 12 0.09 2.66 3.17
C ALA A 12 -0.83 2.59 4.39
N ILE A 13 -2.01 2.01 4.20
CA ILE A 13 -3.04 1.93 5.23
C ILE A 13 -2.68 0.80 6.20
N ASN A 14 -2.45 1.17 7.45
CA ASN A 14 -2.03 0.26 8.50
C ASN A 14 -3.01 0.30 9.68
N HIS A 15 -3.87 -0.71 9.78
CA HIS A 15 -4.80 -0.91 10.89
C HIS A 15 -4.15 -1.61 12.09
N ASN A 16 -3.01 -1.07 12.57
CA ASN A 16 -2.22 -1.63 13.66
C ASN A 16 -1.74 -3.09 13.38
N ASN A 17 -1.31 -3.33 12.14
CA ASN A 17 -0.74 -4.61 11.73
C ASN A 17 0.59 -4.90 12.46
N PRO A 18 0.95 -6.19 12.63
CA PRO A 18 2.24 -6.56 13.20
C PRO A 18 3.42 -5.96 12.44
N GLU A 19 4.45 -5.53 13.16
CA GLU A 19 5.66 -4.91 12.61
C GLU A 19 6.29 -5.74 11.47
N PRO A 20 6.41 -7.09 11.55
CA PRO A 20 6.96 -7.89 10.45
C PRO A 20 6.17 -7.77 9.14
N LEU A 21 4.83 -7.68 9.21
CA LEU A 21 3.99 -7.51 8.03
C LEU A 21 4.18 -6.10 7.44
N VAL A 22 4.22 -5.08 8.29
CA VAL A 22 4.40 -3.69 7.85
C VAL A 22 5.76 -3.52 7.17
N GLU A 23 6.84 -3.98 7.81
CA GLU A 23 8.19 -3.88 7.23
C GLU A 23 8.30 -4.62 5.89
N HIS A 24 7.75 -5.83 5.81
CA HIS A 24 7.75 -6.59 4.57
C HIS A 24 6.95 -5.88 3.47
N SER A 25 5.76 -5.37 3.80
CA SER A 25 4.91 -4.61 2.86
C SER A 25 5.64 -3.40 2.29
N LEU A 26 6.37 -2.65 3.14
CA LEU A 26 7.17 -1.51 2.70
C LEU A 26 8.32 -1.90 1.78
N LYS A 27 8.98 -3.04 2.02
CA LYS A 27 10.01 -3.55 1.12
C LYS A 27 9.41 -3.93 -0.23
N VAL A 28 8.28 -4.63 -0.23
CA VAL A 28 7.57 -5.01 -1.45
C VAL A 28 7.13 -3.78 -2.25
N LEU A 29 6.64 -2.72 -1.63
CA LEU A 29 6.33 -1.47 -2.34
C LEU A 29 7.58 -0.84 -2.98
N GLN A 30 8.73 -0.89 -2.29
CA GLN A 30 10.00 -0.41 -2.84
C GLN A 30 10.48 -1.26 -4.04
N THR A 31 10.30 -2.58 -4.02
CA THR A 31 10.63 -3.44 -5.17
C THR A 31 9.74 -3.15 -6.39
N HIS A 32 8.54 -2.61 -6.16
CA HIS A 32 7.62 -2.12 -7.20
C HIS A 32 7.86 -0.64 -7.59
N GLY A 33 8.96 -0.05 -7.12
CA GLY A 33 9.44 1.27 -7.56
C GLY A 33 8.95 2.45 -6.73
N VAL A 34 8.26 2.23 -5.59
CA VAL A 34 7.86 3.30 -4.68
C VAL A 34 9.04 3.72 -3.81
N LYS A 35 9.38 5.00 -3.79
CA LYS A 35 10.45 5.50 -2.92
C LYS A 35 10.01 5.48 -1.46
N LYS A 36 10.92 5.14 -0.57
CA LYS A 36 10.65 5.09 0.88
C LYS A 36 10.15 6.43 1.41
N GLU A 37 10.69 7.56 0.96
CA GLU A 37 10.26 8.89 1.39
C GLU A 37 8.84 9.28 0.94
N ASP A 38 8.30 8.62 -0.09
CA ASP A 38 6.97 8.88 -0.61
C ASP A 38 5.89 8.05 0.09
N ILE A 39 6.28 7.05 0.89
CA ILE A 39 5.34 6.18 1.61
C ILE A 39 4.98 6.80 2.95
N VAL A 40 3.68 7.06 3.15
CA VAL A 40 3.13 7.49 4.44
C VAL A 40 2.31 6.36 5.03
N LEU A 41 2.74 5.87 6.19
CA LEU A 41 1.99 4.90 6.98
C LEU A 41 0.95 5.64 7.84
N THR A 42 -0.30 5.22 7.75
CA THR A 42 -1.40 5.82 8.52
C THR A 42 -2.59 4.86 8.59
N ASP A 43 -3.44 4.98 9.59
CA ASP A 43 -4.74 4.32 9.66
C ASP A 43 -5.85 5.11 8.95
N ALA A 44 -5.66 6.43 8.81
CA ALA A 44 -6.61 7.37 8.23
C ALA A 44 -5.88 8.39 7.35
N PRO A 45 -5.76 8.14 6.03
CA PRO A 45 -5.15 9.08 5.09
C PRO A 45 -5.87 10.44 5.08
N GLU A 46 -5.11 11.51 5.35
CA GLU A 46 -5.62 12.88 5.33
C GLU A 46 -5.26 13.62 4.04
N ASN A 47 -6.11 14.54 3.59
CA ASN A 47 -5.86 15.41 2.44
C ASN A 47 -5.55 14.67 1.11
N VAL A 48 -5.95 13.41 0.99
CA VAL A 48 -5.80 12.56 -0.19
C VAL A 48 -6.31 13.27 -1.45
N LYS A 49 -5.63 13.06 -2.59
CA LYS A 49 -5.98 13.66 -3.88
C LYS A 49 -6.47 12.60 -4.87
N VAL A 50 -7.31 13.01 -5.82
CA VAL A 50 -7.65 12.16 -6.96
C VAL A 50 -6.37 11.83 -7.73
N GLY A 51 -6.20 10.56 -8.10
CA GLY A 51 -4.98 10.04 -8.72
C GLY A 51 -3.94 9.49 -7.74
N ALA A 52 -4.05 9.80 -6.44
CA ALA A 52 -3.13 9.25 -5.44
C ALA A 52 -3.25 7.72 -5.33
N ILE A 53 -2.14 7.09 -4.95
CA ILE A 53 -2.11 5.66 -4.65
C ILE A 53 -2.39 5.44 -3.17
N VAL A 54 -3.30 4.51 -2.90
CA VAL A 54 -3.62 3.99 -1.57
C VAL A 54 -3.36 2.49 -1.60
N VAL A 55 -2.72 1.97 -0.56
CA VAL A 55 -2.33 0.56 -0.45
C VAL A 55 -2.92 0.03 0.84
N GLU A 56 -3.84 -0.93 0.72
CA GLU A 56 -4.35 -1.67 1.87
C GLU A 56 -3.41 -2.82 2.18
N ILE A 57 -2.97 -2.92 3.45
CA ILE A 57 -2.07 -3.99 3.90
C ILE A 57 -2.89 -5.15 4.46
N TRP A 58 -2.87 -6.28 3.75
CA TRP A 58 -3.42 -7.55 4.22
C TRP A 58 -2.30 -8.56 4.53
N PRO A 59 -2.56 -9.59 5.35
CA PRO A 59 -1.56 -10.60 5.69
C PRO A 59 -0.98 -11.38 4.50
N HIS A 60 -1.70 -11.48 3.39
CA HIS A 60 -1.30 -12.32 2.24
C HIS A 60 -1.12 -11.53 0.94
N HIS A 61 -1.49 -10.24 0.93
CA HIS A 61 -1.40 -9.42 -0.26
C HIS A 61 -1.47 -7.92 0.08
N LEU A 62 -1.08 -7.10 -0.88
CA LEU A 62 -1.32 -5.66 -0.88
C LEU A 62 -2.35 -5.34 -1.96
N ASP A 63 -3.43 -4.65 -1.57
CA ASP A 63 -4.38 -4.12 -2.53
C ASP A 63 -3.98 -2.69 -2.88
N VAL A 64 -3.44 -2.51 -4.08
CA VAL A 64 -3.03 -1.19 -4.57
C VAL A 64 -4.20 -0.57 -5.33
N GLY A 65 -4.78 0.48 -4.76
CA GLY A 65 -5.84 1.27 -5.34
C GLY A 65 -5.35 2.63 -5.83
N ARG A 66 -6.00 3.15 -6.87
CA ARG A 66 -5.86 4.55 -7.28
C ARG A 66 -7.16 5.30 -7.00
N VAL A 67 -7.05 6.43 -6.32
CA VAL A 67 -8.20 7.26 -5.97
C VAL A 67 -8.85 7.83 -7.24
N ARG A 68 -10.14 7.56 -7.43
CA ARG A 68 -10.91 7.99 -8.60
C ARG A 68 -11.81 9.19 -8.31
N THR A 69 -12.33 9.29 -7.09
CA THR A 69 -13.17 10.41 -6.65
C THR A 69 -13.06 10.61 -5.15
N ILE A 70 -13.29 11.84 -4.69
CA ILE A 70 -13.39 12.21 -3.28
C ILE A 70 -14.79 12.77 -3.04
N ARG A 71 -15.45 12.35 -1.96
CA ARG A 71 -16.78 12.80 -1.55
C ARG A 71 -16.85 12.83 -0.03
N ASN A 72 -17.27 13.95 0.54
CA ASN A 72 -17.46 14.10 2.00
C ASN A 72 -16.27 13.57 2.81
N GLU A 73 -15.06 14.01 2.47
CA GLU A 73 -13.80 13.61 3.12
C GLU A 73 -13.41 12.12 3.00
N SER A 74 -14.24 11.31 2.34
CA SER A 74 -13.92 9.94 1.95
C SER A 74 -13.42 9.89 0.52
N PHE A 75 -12.53 8.96 0.22
CA PHE A 75 -12.10 8.65 -1.14
C PHE A 75 -12.69 7.32 -1.62
N ILE A 76 -12.93 7.22 -2.92
CA ILE A 76 -13.25 5.97 -3.59
C ILE A 76 -12.09 5.65 -4.52
N SER A 77 -11.41 4.55 -4.25
CA SER A 77 -10.35 4.02 -5.10
C SER A 77 -10.88 2.88 -5.98
N GLY A 78 -10.21 2.65 -7.09
CA GLY A 78 -10.35 1.39 -7.83
C GLY A 78 -9.02 0.66 -7.83
N THR A 79 -9.08 -0.68 -7.69
CA THR A 79 -7.90 -1.55 -7.74
C THR A 79 -7.15 -1.35 -9.06
N VAL A 80 -5.84 -1.17 -8.93
CA VAL A 80 -4.89 -1.11 -10.05
C VAL A 80 -4.10 -2.41 -10.11
N MET A 81 -3.68 -2.92 -8.95
CA MET A 81 -2.96 -4.17 -8.86
C MET A 81 -3.13 -4.81 -7.48
N VAL A 82 -2.90 -6.12 -7.42
CA VAL A 82 -2.84 -6.90 -6.18
C VAL A 82 -1.46 -7.54 -6.15
N ILE A 83 -0.71 -7.32 -5.08
CA ILE A 83 0.64 -7.87 -4.92
C ILE A 83 0.59 -8.95 -3.84
N GLU A 84 0.83 -10.20 -4.20
CA GLU A 84 0.89 -11.29 -3.23
C GLU A 84 2.11 -11.16 -2.31
N LEU A 85 1.89 -11.36 -1.01
CA LEU A 85 2.93 -11.49 0.00
C LEU A 85 3.16 -12.98 0.28
N LYS A 86 4.42 -13.39 0.27
CA LYS A 86 4.79 -14.80 0.49
C LYS A 86 5.28 -15.00 1.91
N THR A 87 4.98 -16.17 2.44
CA THR A 87 5.55 -16.64 3.71
C THR A 87 6.22 -17.99 3.52
N ASP A 88 7.23 -18.28 4.34
CA ASP A 88 7.77 -19.62 4.47
C ASP A 88 6.81 -20.55 5.24
N VAL A 89 7.27 -21.79 5.50
CA VAL A 89 6.51 -22.80 6.25
C VAL A 89 6.30 -22.46 7.73
N GLU A 90 7.08 -21.54 8.28
CA GLU A 90 6.99 -21.07 9.67
C GLU A 90 6.14 -19.80 9.79
N GLY A 91 5.69 -19.23 8.66
CA GLY A 91 4.87 -18.03 8.60
C GLY A 91 5.68 -16.73 8.56
N ASN A 92 7.00 -16.80 8.35
CA ASN A 92 7.83 -15.61 8.18
C ASN A 92 7.69 -15.08 6.75
N TYR A 93 7.56 -13.77 6.60
CA TYR A 93 7.50 -13.15 5.28
C TYR A 93 8.83 -13.27 4.53
N ILE A 94 8.75 -13.66 3.26
CA ILE A 94 9.90 -13.88 2.37
C ILE A 94 9.77 -13.07 1.07
N GLU A 95 10.91 -12.68 0.51
CA GLU A 95 10.99 -11.91 -0.75
C GLU A 95 10.64 -12.74 -2.01
#